data_AF-A0AAU9JVZ9-F1
#
_entry.id   AF-A0AAU9JVZ9-F1
#
_cell.length_a   1.000
_cell.length_b   1.000
_cell.length_c   1.000
_cell.angle_alpha   90.00
_cell.angle_beta   90.00
_cell.angle_gamma   90.00
#
_symmetry.space_group_name_H-M   'P 1'
#
loop_
_entity.id
_entity.type
_entity.pdbx_description
1 polymer ?
#
loop_
_entity_poly.entity_id
_entity_poly.type
_entity_poly.pdbx_seq_one_letter_code
_entity_poly.pdbx_strand_id
1 'polypeptide(L)'
;MNPYPEHSHRSTGSESNLNNLARPGKSTSNLSSEPRSPAKKLSAIPHEQPLIEEKPAQLATPELGFIFSPMRDGVKPYHLDGDTSMYTETAIARRLGLKSDAIVADSINDFMNLYQMDSTGSINKREFERIYNKLCGVLRPGLDPIEKKKLLDEDWKKDAKGQDKMTREALFDALFEMCDIWCPNIDPNEYKEFFDQIKFRIRYEGHRDQGAYDILK
;
A
#
# COMPACT_ATOMS: atom_id res chain seq x y z
N MET A 1 2.44 -21.50 -2.42
CA MET A 1 2.90 -21.68 -3.82
C MET A 1 2.27 -20.53 -4.59
N ASN A 2 2.98 -19.75 -5.39
CA ASN A 2 2.40 -18.57 -6.05
C ASN A 2 1.57 -19.03 -7.28
N PRO A 3 0.27 -18.70 -7.41
CA PRO A 3 -0.53 -19.07 -8.59
C PRO A 3 -0.14 -18.30 -9.86
N TYR A 4 0.74 -17.28 -9.75
CA TYR A 4 1.27 -16.53 -10.88
C TYR A 4 2.69 -17.00 -11.23
N PRO A 5 2.90 -17.76 -12.33
CA PRO A 5 4.22 -18.26 -12.69
C PRO A 5 5.15 -17.14 -13.15
N GLU A 6 6.44 -17.20 -12.74
CA GLU A 6 7.50 -16.31 -13.24
C GLU A 6 7.71 -16.54 -14.74
N HIS A 7 7.37 -15.56 -15.57
CA HIS A 7 7.66 -15.59 -17.00
C HIS A 7 9.15 -15.29 -17.25
N SER A 8 9.95 -16.36 -17.42
CA SER A 8 11.36 -16.30 -17.79
C SER A 8 11.53 -15.98 -19.27
N HIS A 9 12.13 -14.83 -19.60
CA HIS A 9 12.83 -14.64 -20.88
C HIS A 9 14.04 -13.70 -20.77
N ARG A 10 15.00 -14.01 -21.64
CA ARG A 10 16.44 -13.77 -21.62
C ARG A 10 16.81 -12.68 -22.63
N SER A 11 17.65 -11.71 -22.28
CA SER A 11 18.50 -10.87 -23.17
C SER A 11 19.40 -9.97 -22.31
N THR A 12 20.72 -10.16 -22.24
CA THR A 12 21.83 -9.79 -23.16
C THR A 12 22.13 -8.29 -23.28
N GLY A 13 23.38 -7.89 -22.95
CA GLY A 13 24.05 -6.64 -23.33
C GLY A 13 24.40 -5.73 -22.14
N SER A 14 25.63 -5.75 -21.60
CA SER A 14 26.80 -4.90 -21.97
C SER A 14 26.62 -3.43 -21.55
N GLU A 15 27.20 -2.98 -20.43
CA GLU A 15 28.59 -2.51 -20.20
C GLU A 15 28.78 -0.97 -20.32
N SER A 16 29.54 -0.44 -19.35
CA SER A 16 30.35 0.80 -19.35
C SER A 16 29.65 2.14 -19.02
N ASN A 17 30.31 3.16 -18.46
CA ASN A 17 31.34 3.33 -17.42
C ASN A 17 31.50 4.87 -17.22
N LEU A 18 31.99 5.28 -16.03
CA LEU A 18 32.85 6.46 -15.77
C LEU A 18 32.31 7.91 -15.75
N ASN A 19 32.30 8.44 -14.51
CA ASN A 19 33.17 9.52 -13.97
C ASN A 19 32.89 11.03 -14.11
N ASN A 20 33.23 11.67 -12.98
CA ASN A 20 33.78 13.03 -12.73
C ASN A 20 32.81 14.22 -12.66
N LEU A 21 33.11 15.32 -11.95
CA LEU A 21 33.83 15.70 -10.71
C LEU A 21 33.68 17.24 -10.66
N ALA A 22 33.83 17.85 -9.48
CA ALA A 22 34.20 19.26 -9.23
C ALA A 22 33.12 20.39 -9.24
N ARG A 23 32.82 20.85 -8.01
CA ARG A 23 32.63 22.26 -7.55
C ARG A 23 33.94 23.07 -7.78
N PRO A 24 34.03 24.43 -7.66
CA PRO A 24 33.48 25.26 -6.55
C PRO A 24 33.17 26.76 -6.84
N GLY A 25 32.67 27.50 -5.83
CA GLY A 25 32.70 28.97 -5.79
C GLY A 25 31.80 29.61 -4.71
N LYS A 26 32.40 30.35 -3.77
CA LYS A 26 31.80 31.03 -2.60
C LYS A 26 31.58 32.54 -2.87
N SER A 27 30.74 33.17 -2.03
CA SER A 27 30.94 34.46 -1.31
C SER A 27 29.72 35.41 -1.35
N THR A 28 29.02 35.62 -0.20
CA THR A 28 28.99 36.83 0.70
C THR A 28 28.32 38.07 0.08
N SER A 29 27.53 38.94 0.73
CA SER A 29 26.93 39.13 2.05
C SER A 29 26.05 40.42 1.98
N ASN A 30 25.36 40.76 3.09
CA ASN A 30 24.71 42.04 3.49
C ASN A 30 23.17 42.08 3.31
N LEU A 31 22.37 42.07 4.40
CA LEU A 31 22.10 43.12 5.42
C LEU A 31 21.42 44.37 4.83
N SER A 32 20.10 44.44 4.97
CA SER A 32 19.39 45.69 5.22
C SER A 32 18.13 45.42 6.05
N SER A 33 17.93 46.28 7.04
CA SER A 33 16.95 46.22 8.11
C SER A 33 15.84 47.26 7.90
N GLU A 34 14.72 46.99 8.59
CA GLU A 34 13.59 47.89 8.94
C GLU A 34 12.36 47.92 8.01
N PRO A 35 11.14 48.26 8.53
CA PRO A 35 10.62 48.09 9.89
C PRO A 35 9.26 47.35 9.93
N ARG A 36 8.94 46.77 11.09
CA ARG A 36 7.62 46.20 11.42
C ARG A 36 6.59 47.31 11.64
N SER A 37 5.38 47.10 11.13
CA SER A 37 4.16 47.85 11.49
C SER A 37 2.96 46.89 11.64
N PRO A 38 1.89 47.31 12.33
CA PRO A 38 1.34 46.55 13.46
C PRO A 38 0.29 45.50 13.10
N ALA A 39 0.24 44.48 13.96
CA ALA A 39 -0.73 43.39 13.94
C ALA A 39 -2.18 43.89 14.02
N LYS A 40 -2.97 43.60 12.98
CA LYS A 40 -4.43 43.58 13.09
C LYS A 40 -4.85 42.22 13.67
N LYS A 41 -5.46 42.26 14.86
CA LYS A 41 -6.18 41.12 15.46
C LYS A 41 -7.30 40.70 14.50
N LEU A 42 -7.10 39.59 13.80
CA LEU A 42 -8.19 38.86 13.16
C LEU A 42 -8.70 37.86 14.20
N SER A 43 -9.92 38.08 14.66
CA SER A 43 -10.65 37.19 15.55
C SER A 43 -10.72 35.78 14.95
N ALA A 44 -10.14 34.81 15.65
CA ALA A 44 -10.28 33.40 15.33
C ALA A 44 -11.76 33.01 15.47
N ILE A 45 -12.40 32.71 14.35
CA ILE A 45 -13.63 31.92 14.32
C ILE A 45 -13.19 30.47 14.47
N PRO A 46 -13.62 29.71 15.49
CA PRO A 46 -13.40 28.28 15.50
C PRO A 46 -14.25 27.70 14.37
N HIS A 47 -13.59 27.31 13.28
CA HIS A 47 -14.23 26.47 12.28
C HIS A 47 -14.27 25.07 12.90
N GLU A 48 -15.32 24.78 13.67
CA GLU A 48 -15.72 23.41 13.97
C GLU A 48 -16.02 22.76 12.62
N GLN A 49 -15.03 22.07 12.07
CA GLN A 49 -15.32 21.07 11.06
C GLN A 49 -16.21 20.02 11.74
N PRO A 50 -17.37 19.69 11.18
CA PRO A 50 -18.16 18.61 11.72
C PRO A 50 -17.28 17.35 11.71
N LEU A 51 -17.07 16.77 12.89
CA LEU A 51 -16.56 15.42 13.01
C LEU A 51 -17.57 14.55 12.26
N ILE A 52 -17.25 14.18 11.02
CA ILE A 52 -17.97 13.10 10.35
C ILE A 52 -17.69 11.90 11.24
N GLU A 53 -18.72 11.45 11.95
CA GLU A 53 -18.70 10.23 12.74
C GLU A 53 -18.63 9.07 11.73
N GLU A 54 -17.43 8.85 11.18
CA GLU A 54 -17.14 7.69 10.35
C GLU A 54 -17.23 6.49 11.29
N LYS A 55 -18.40 5.85 11.24
CA LYS A 55 -18.65 4.57 11.89
C LYS A 55 -17.47 3.66 11.55
N PRO A 56 -16.83 3.02 12.55
CA PRO A 56 -15.72 2.11 12.28
C PRO A 56 -16.18 1.14 11.20
N ALA A 57 -15.33 0.85 10.22
CA ALA A 57 -15.63 -0.11 9.17
C ALA A 57 -15.95 -1.45 9.85
N GLN A 58 -17.24 -1.68 10.14
CA GLN A 58 -17.71 -2.88 10.81
C GLN A 58 -17.48 -3.99 9.81
N LEU A 59 -16.76 -5.02 10.24
CA LEU A 59 -16.55 -6.15 9.39
C LEU A 59 -17.88 -6.88 9.22
N ALA A 60 -18.35 -6.98 7.99
CA ALA A 60 -19.48 -7.80 7.62
C ALA A 60 -19.07 -9.28 7.49
N THR A 61 -17.79 -9.56 7.23
CA THR A 61 -17.25 -10.92 7.03
C THR A 61 -16.34 -11.35 8.21
N PRO A 62 -16.82 -12.27 9.08
CA PRO A 62 -16.04 -12.74 10.24
C PRO A 62 -14.68 -13.35 9.88
N GLU A 63 -14.60 -14.07 8.76
CA GLU A 63 -13.40 -14.72 8.25
C GLU A 63 -12.31 -13.70 7.92
N LEU A 64 -12.70 -12.57 7.32
CA LEU A 64 -11.77 -11.47 7.03
C LEU A 64 -11.29 -10.78 8.33
N GLY A 65 -12.13 -10.76 9.36
CA GLY A 65 -11.75 -10.25 10.68
C GLY A 65 -10.59 -10.97 11.33
N PHE A 66 -10.40 -12.24 11.01
CA PHE A 66 -9.22 -12.98 11.44
C PHE A 66 -7.92 -12.40 10.89
N ILE A 67 -7.89 -11.88 9.65
CA ILE A 67 -6.68 -11.28 9.04
C ILE A 67 -6.15 -10.11 9.86
N PHE A 68 -7.05 -9.35 10.50
CA PHE A 68 -6.70 -8.17 11.28
C PHE A 68 -6.67 -8.42 12.78
N SER A 69 -6.82 -9.67 13.21
CA SER A 69 -6.73 -10.06 14.62
C SER A 69 -5.28 -10.04 15.11
N PRO A 70 -5.00 -9.48 16.30
CA PRO A 70 -3.68 -9.57 16.94
C PRO A 70 -3.21 -11.02 17.18
N MET A 71 -4.15 -11.98 17.23
CA MET A 71 -3.85 -13.38 17.50
C MET A 71 -3.55 -14.21 16.24
N ARG A 72 -3.71 -13.62 15.03
CA ARG A 72 -3.59 -14.31 13.74
C ARG A 72 -2.30 -15.13 13.62
N ASP A 73 -1.17 -14.53 13.99
CA ASP A 73 0.16 -15.13 13.80
C ASP A 73 0.67 -15.88 15.06
N GLY A 74 -0.20 -16.22 16.01
CA GLY A 74 0.19 -16.80 17.30
C GLY A 74 0.83 -18.19 17.23
N VAL A 75 0.51 -18.99 16.21
CA VAL A 75 1.07 -20.34 15.98
C VAL A 75 2.02 -20.34 14.79
N LYS A 76 1.58 -19.79 13.67
CA LYS A 76 2.31 -19.71 12.41
C LYS A 76 1.89 -18.42 11.69
N PRO A 77 2.80 -17.70 11.04
CA PRO A 77 2.42 -16.52 10.27
C PRO A 77 1.42 -16.87 9.16
N TYR A 78 0.32 -16.12 9.08
CA TYR A 78 -0.78 -16.40 8.14
C TYR A 78 -0.32 -16.48 6.68
N HIS A 79 0.58 -15.59 6.27
CA HIS A 79 1.11 -15.58 4.90
C HIS A 79 1.93 -16.83 4.53
N LEU A 80 2.28 -17.68 5.49
CA LEU A 80 2.92 -18.98 5.28
C LEU A 80 1.90 -20.14 5.29
N ASP A 81 0.64 -19.86 5.61
CA ASP A 81 -0.44 -20.83 5.70
C ASP A 81 -1.25 -20.85 4.40
N GLY A 82 -0.76 -21.62 3.43
CA GLY A 82 -1.44 -21.78 2.16
C GLY A 82 -2.54 -22.84 2.24
N ASP A 83 -3.77 -22.46 1.91
CA ASP A 83 -4.88 -23.41 1.73
C ASP A 83 -4.73 -24.16 0.41
N THR A 84 -4.54 -25.48 0.48
CA THR A 84 -4.39 -26.34 -0.70
C THR A 84 -5.63 -26.35 -1.60
N SER A 85 -6.82 -26.08 -1.05
CA SER A 85 -8.08 -26.03 -1.79
C SER A 85 -8.08 -24.91 -2.86
N MET A 86 -7.31 -23.85 -2.62
CA MET A 86 -7.17 -22.68 -3.50
C MET A 86 -6.28 -22.90 -4.72
N TYR A 87 -5.69 -24.08 -4.86
CA TYR A 87 -4.78 -24.45 -5.97
C TYR A 87 -5.39 -25.46 -6.94
N THR A 88 -6.67 -25.78 -6.80
CA THR A 88 -7.39 -26.51 -7.84
C THR A 88 -7.56 -25.62 -9.08
N GLU A 89 -7.58 -26.20 -10.29
CA GLU A 89 -7.78 -25.44 -11.53
C GLU A 89 -9.06 -24.59 -11.50
N THR A 90 -10.13 -25.13 -10.91
CA THR A 90 -11.40 -24.42 -10.73
C THR A 90 -11.27 -23.24 -9.78
N ALA A 91 -10.60 -23.40 -8.62
CA ALA A 91 -10.39 -22.30 -7.69
C ALA A 91 -9.52 -21.20 -8.31
N ILE A 92 -8.44 -21.57 -9.01
CA ILE A 92 -7.58 -20.63 -9.73
C ILE A 92 -8.39 -19.85 -10.77
N ALA A 93 -9.18 -20.54 -11.60
CA ALA A 93 -10.00 -19.87 -12.62
C ALA A 93 -11.03 -18.90 -12.01
N ARG A 94 -11.67 -19.28 -10.90
CA ARG A 94 -12.60 -18.40 -10.19
C ARG A 94 -11.91 -17.17 -9.61
N ARG A 95 -10.75 -17.33 -8.99
CA ARG A 95 -9.93 -16.22 -8.46
C ARG A 95 -9.53 -15.26 -9.58
N LEU A 96 -9.00 -15.78 -10.68
CA LEU A 96 -8.65 -14.95 -11.84
C LEU A 96 -9.87 -14.20 -12.41
N GLY A 97 -11.06 -14.81 -12.35
CA GLY A 97 -12.32 -14.17 -12.72
C GLY A 97 -12.69 -12.94 -11.89
N LEU A 98 -12.31 -12.92 -10.60
CA LEU A 98 -12.56 -11.77 -9.71
C LEU A 98 -11.84 -10.50 -10.18
N LYS A 99 -10.76 -10.62 -10.95
CA LYS A 99 -10.03 -9.46 -11.47
C LYS A 99 -10.89 -8.56 -12.35
N SER A 100 -11.88 -9.14 -13.03
CA SER A 100 -12.86 -8.42 -13.86
C SER A 100 -14.19 -8.14 -13.15
N ASP A 101 -14.34 -8.54 -11.89
CA ASP A 101 -15.53 -8.24 -11.10
C ASP A 101 -15.58 -6.74 -10.79
N ALA A 102 -16.75 -6.12 -10.96
CA ALA A 102 -16.90 -4.67 -10.80
C ALA A 102 -16.63 -4.22 -9.36
N ILE A 103 -17.05 -4.98 -8.35
CA ILE A 103 -16.84 -4.65 -6.94
C ILE A 103 -15.34 -4.67 -6.63
N VAL A 104 -14.64 -5.70 -7.11
CA VAL A 104 -13.18 -5.83 -6.91
C VAL A 104 -12.43 -4.73 -7.63
N ALA A 105 -12.74 -4.51 -8.92
CA ALA A 105 -12.09 -3.51 -9.73
C ALA A 105 -12.28 -2.10 -9.15
N ASP A 106 -13.50 -1.74 -8.75
CA ASP A 106 -13.80 -0.44 -8.15
C ASP A 106 -13.06 -0.25 -6.82
N SER A 107 -12.98 -1.32 -6.00
CA SER A 107 -12.27 -1.27 -4.71
C SER A 107 -10.77 -1.06 -4.88
N ILE A 108 -10.14 -1.75 -5.84
CA ILE A 108 -8.72 -1.55 -6.17
C ILE A 108 -8.51 -0.14 -6.72
N ASN A 109 -9.36 0.30 -7.65
CA ASN A 109 -9.28 1.63 -8.24
C ASN A 109 -9.40 2.74 -7.17
N ASP A 110 -10.31 2.57 -6.21
CA ASP A 110 -10.44 3.48 -5.08
C ASP A 110 -9.24 3.43 -4.12
N PHE A 111 -8.64 2.26 -3.91
CA PHE A 111 -7.42 2.12 -3.13
C PHE A 111 -6.22 2.82 -3.79
N MET A 112 -6.10 2.74 -5.12
CA MET A 112 -5.03 3.38 -5.89
C MET A 112 -4.99 4.91 -5.71
N ASN A 113 -6.09 5.54 -5.31
CA ASN A 113 -6.13 6.97 -4.98
C ASN A 113 -5.23 7.36 -3.79
N LEU A 114 -4.76 6.38 -3.00
CA LEU A 114 -3.75 6.63 -1.97
C LEU A 114 -2.36 6.92 -2.54
N TYR A 115 -2.10 6.54 -3.80
CA TYR A 115 -0.81 6.72 -4.46
C TYR A 115 -0.74 8.06 -5.20
N GLN A 116 0.43 8.67 -5.16
CA GLN A 116 0.74 9.90 -5.91
C GLN A 116 1.29 9.53 -7.29
N MET A 117 0.42 9.48 -8.28
CA MET A 117 0.80 9.27 -9.66
C MET A 117 1.39 10.56 -10.27
N ASP A 118 2.34 10.39 -11.19
CA ASP A 118 2.86 11.50 -11.98
C ASP A 118 1.93 11.89 -13.15
N SER A 119 2.35 12.87 -13.96
CA SER A 119 1.56 13.33 -15.11
C SER A 119 1.31 12.27 -16.19
N THR A 120 1.99 11.12 -16.12
CA THR A 120 1.79 9.99 -17.03
C THR A 120 0.90 8.90 -16.42
N GLY A 121 0.36 9.12 -15.21
CA GLY A 121 -0.44 8.12 -14.50
C GLY A 121 0.39 6.97 -13.92
N SER A 122 1.70 7.18 -13.73
CA SER A 122 2.62 6.15 -13.22
C SER A 122 3.14 6.50 -11.84
N ILE A 123 3.55 5.49 -11.06
CA ILE A 123 4.22 5.66 -9.76
C ILE A 123 5.69 5.26 -9.86
N ASN A 124 6.55 5.89 -9.08
CA ASN A 124 7.94 5.48 -8.93
C ASN A 124 8.14 4.63 -7.67
N LYS A 125 9.32 4.03 -7.54
CA LYS A 125 9.65 3.16 -6.40
C LYS A 125 9.48 3.82 -5.05
N ARG A 126 9.85 5.10 -4.91
CA ARG A 126 9.72 5.86 -3.66
C ARG A 126 8.25 5.97 -3.23
N GLU A 127 7.36 6.18 -4.19
CA GLU A 127 5.94 6.27 -3.92
C GLU A 127 5.33 4.90 -3.59
N PHE A 128 5.75 3.84 -4.30
CA PHE A 128 5.38 2.47 -3.96
C PHE A 128 5.81 2.12 -2.53
N GLU A 129 7.07 2.40 -2.18
CA GLU A 129 7.64 2.19 -0.84
C GLU A 129 6.86 2.93 0.25
N ARG A 130 6.37 4.15 -0.03
CA ARG A 130 5.60 4.94 0.93
C ARG A 130 4.33 4.22 1.38
N ILE A 131 3.57 3.66 0.44
CA ILE A 131 2.35 2.91 0.74
C ILE A 131 2.68 1.50 1.24
N TYR A 132 3.67 0.84 0.66
CA TYR A 132 4.15 -0.48 1.08
C TYR A 132 4.51 -0.53 2.57
N ASN A 133 5.22 0.48 3.07
CA ASN A 133 5.57 0.56 4.49
C ASN A 133 4.34 0.56 5.41
N LYS A 134 3.24 1.19 4.98
CA LYS A 134 1.99 1.20 5.73
C LYS A 134 1.25 -0.13 5.61
N LEU A 135 1.24 -0.73 4.42
CA LEU A 135 0.72 -2.08 4.21
C LEU A 135 1.42 -3.09 5.13
N CYS A 136 2.75 -3.05 5.26
CA CYS A 136 3.48 -3.89 6.21
C CYS A 136 3.10 -3.60 7.66
N GLY A 137 2.90 -2.33 8.03
CA GLY A 137 2.46 -1.94 9.39
C GLY A 137 1.15 -2.61 9.78
N VAL A 138 0.21 -2.71 8.83
CA VAL A 138 -1.10 -3.34 9.03
C VAL A 138 -1.03 -4.87 8.91
N LEU A 139 -0.44 -5.39 7.83
CA LEU A 139 -0.54 -6.80 7.46
C LEU A 139 0.55 -7.66 8.07
N ARG A 140 1.73 -7.11 8.38
CA ARG A 140 2.87 -7.84 8.96
C ARG A 140 3.47 -7.02 10.11
N PRO A 141 2.71 -6.76 11.18
CA PRO A 141 3.21 -6.00 12.32
C PRO A 141 4.44 -6.69 12.91
N GLY A 142 5.50 -5.91 13.18
CA GLY A 142 6.77 -6.43 13.70
C GLY A 142 7.72 -7.02 12.66
N LEU A 143 7.41 -6.91 11.36
CA LEU A 143 8.33 -7.30 10.29
C LEU A 143 9.70 -6.59 10.44
N ASP A 144 10.77 -7.36 10.44
CA ASP A 144 12.14 -6.85 10.58
C ASP A 144 12.46 -5.83 9.47
N PRO A 145 13.10 -4.69 9.76
CA PRO A 145 13.39 -3.66 8.76
C PRO A 145 14.25 -4.14 7.58
N ILE A 146 15.20 -5.07 7.81
CA ILE A 146 16.06 -5.62 6.76
C ILE A 146 15.25 -6.56 5.88
N GLU A 147 14.42 -7.42 6.47
CA GLU A 147 13.51 -8.30 5.73
C GLU A 147 12.49 -7.48 4.92
N LYS A 148 11.86 -6.48 5.53
CA LYS A 148 10.91 -5.58 4.85
C LYS A 148 11.51 -4.92 3.62
N LYS A 149 12.77 -4.45 3.72
CA LYS A 149 13.46 -3.83 2.57
C LYS A 149 13.70 -4.84 1.45
N LYS A 150 14.09 -6.07 1.78
CA LYS A 150 14.27 -7.14 0.78
C LYS A 150 12.97 -7.43 0.05
N LEU A 151 11.87 -7.61 0.78
CA LEU A 151 10.56 -7.87 0.20
C LEU A 151 10.07 -6.72 -0.68
N LEU A 152 10.23 -5.47 -0.23
CA LEU A 152 9.94 -4.29 -1.05
C LEU A 152 10.73 -4.30 -2.38
N ASP A 153 12.02 -4.63 -2.32
CA ASP A 153 12.88 -4.67 -3.50
C ASP A 153 12.47 -5.80 -4.47
N GLU A 154 12.06 -6.95 -3.93
CA GLU A 154 11.56 -8.10 -4.69
C GLU A 154 10.20 -7.82 -5.34
N ASP A 155 9.23 -7.31 -4.57
CA ASP A 155 7.89 -6.95 -5.05
C ASP A 155 7.98 -5.85 -6.11
N TRP A 156 8.78 -4.80 -5.87
CA TRP A 156 8.99 -3.76 -6.88
C TRP A 156 9.58 -4.33 -8.17
N LYS A 157 10.60 -5.18 -8.07
CA LYS A 157 11.24 -5.78 -9.25
C LYS A 157 10.26 -6.61 -10.07
N LYS A 158 9.42 -7.39 -9.38
CA LYS A 158 8.38 -8.24 -9.98
C LYS A 158 7.29 -7.38 -10.65
N ASP A 159 6.71 -6.46 -9.90
CA ASP A 159 5.51 -5.73 -10.32
C ASP A 159 5.84 -4.63 -11.33
N ALA A 160 6.98 -3.96 -11.18
CA ALA A 160 7.46 -2.98 -12.16
C ALA A 160 8.07 -3.63 -13.40
N LYS A 161 8.30 -4.96 -13.41
CA LYS A 161 8.82 -5.74 -14.54
C LYS A 161 10.08 -5.12 -15.17
N GLY A 162 10.99 -4.66 -14.31
CA GLY A 162 12.26 -4.03 -14.70
C GLY A 162 12.16 -2.56 -15.15
N GLN A 163 10.98 -1.94 -15.06
CA GLN A 163 10.78 -0.52 -15.37
C GLN A 163 11.09 0.37 -14.15
N ASP A 164 11.48 1.62 -14.41
CA ASP A 164 11.70 2.63 -13.36
C ASP A 164 10.40 3.17 -12.75
N LYS A 165 9.28 2.93 -13.42
CA LYS A 165 7.95 3.33 -13.01
C LYS A 165 6.95 2.22 -13.29
N MET A 166 5.91 2.17 -12.46
CA MET A 166 4.79 1.25 -12.60
C MET A 166 3.58 2.02 -13.12
N THR A 167 2.98 1.53 -14.22
CA THR A 167 1.76 2.13 -14.76
C THR A 167 0.58 1.83 -13.84
N ARG A 168 -0.54 2.51 -14.10
CA ARG A 168 -1.80 2.24 -13.43
C ARG A 168 -2.20 0.76 -13.51
N GLU A 169 -2.06 0.14 -14.66
CA GLU A 169 -2.43 -1.26 -14.90
C GLU A 169 -1.52 -2.21 -14.11
N ALA A 170 -0.20 -1.95 -14.10
CA ALA A 170 0.73 -2.75 -13.33
C ALA A 170 0.49 -2.62 -11.80
N LEU A 171 0.12 -1.43 -11.33
CA LEU A 171 -0.27 -1.23 -9.93
C LEU A 171 -1.60 -1.93 -9.59
N PHE A 172 -2.56 -1.91 -10.50
CA PHE A 172 -3.82 -2.65 -10.35
C PHE A 172 -3.55 -4.15 -10.21
N ASP A 173 -2.69 -4.70 -11.08
CA ASP A 173 -2.29 -6.11 -11.03
C ASP A 173 -1.63 -6.46 -9.70
N ALA A 174 -0.67 -5.65 -9.24
CA ALA A 174 0.02 -5.84 -7.96
C ALA A 174 -0.96 -5.83 -6.76
N LEU A 175 -1.90 -4.88 -6.74
CA LEU A 175 -2.90 -4.79 -5.68
C LEU A 175 -3.90 -5.95 -5.72
N PHE A 176 -4.28 -6.42 -6.92
CA PHE A 176 -5.11 -7.61 -7.07
C PHE A 176 -4.41 -8.84 -6.51
N GLU A 177 -3.15 -9.06 -6.88
CA GLU A 177 -2.37 -10.19 -6.35
C GLU A 177 -2.23 -10.10 -4.82
N MET A 178 -2.07 -8.91 -4.26
CA MET A 178 -2.04 -8.71 -2.81
C MET A 178 -3.35 -9.15 -2.16
N CYS A 179 -4.51 -8.62 -2.56
CA CYS A 179 -5.77 -9.05 -1.92
C CYS A 179 -6.06 -10.53 -2.13
N ASP A 180 -5.67 -11.09 -3.28
CA ASP A 180 -5.82 -12.51 -3.62
C ASP A 180 -4.90 -13.45 -2.82
N ILE A 181 -3.82 -12.94 -2.24
CA ILE A 181 -2.96 -13.68 -1.29
C ILE A 181 -3.55 -13.65 0.12
N TRP A 182 -4.17 -12.54 0.52
CA TRP A 182 -4.57 -12.32 1.91
C TRP A 182 -6.01 -12.74 2.19
N CYS A 183 -6.94 -12.58 1.24
CA CYS A 183 -8.35 -12.95 1.46
C CYS A 183 -8.51 -14.49 1.53
N PRO A 184 -9.25 -15.00 2.53
CA PRO A 184 -9.40 -16.43 2.73
C PRO A 184 -10.37 -17.08 1.75
N ASN A 185 -11.28 -16.29 1.13
CA ASN A 185 -12.30 -16.82 0.22
C ASN A 185 -12.30 -16.14 -1.14
N ILE A 186 -12.94 -16.80 -2.10
CA ILE A 186 -13.16 -16.28 -3.46
C ILE A 186 -14.49 -15.52 -3.49
N ASP A 187 -14.53 -14.35 -2.85
CA ASP A 187 -15.71 -13.47 -2.74
C ASP A 187 -15.35 -12.00 -3.06
N PRO A 188 -16.03 -11.36 -4.03
CA PRO A 188 -15.83 -9.93 -4.32
C PRO A 188 -15.97 -9.00 -3.11
N ASN A 189 -16.89 -9.29 -2.19
CA ASN A 189 -17.16 -8.44 -1.02
C ASN A 189 -16.01 -8.51 -0.02
N GLU A 190 -15.39 -9.68 0.16
CA GLU A 190 -14.20 -9.79 1.01
C GLU A 190 -13.03 -8.97 0.46
N TYR A 191 -12.84 -8.94 -0.86
CA TYR A 191 -11.78 -8.14 -1.49
C TYR A 191 -12.04 -6.65 -1.29
N LYS A 192 -13.30 -6.22 -1.46
CA LYS A 192 -13.71 -4.84 -1.15
C LYS A 192 -13.41 -4.49 0.29
N GLU A 193 -13.91 -5.32 1.20
CA GLU A 193 -13.82 -5.08 2.64
C GLU A 193 -12.36 -5.10 3.12
N PHE A 194 -11.51 -5.93 2.51
CA PHE A 194 -10.08 -5.94 2.74
C PHE A 194 -9.44 -4.58 2.45
N PHE A 195 -9.75 -3.97 1.30
CA PHE A 195 -9.26 -2.64 0.97
C PHE A 195 -9.85 -1.55 1.88
N ASP A 196 -11.15 -1.62 2.20
CA ASP A 196 -11.79 -0.69 3.14
C ASP A 196 -11.06 -0.68 4.50
N GLN A 197 -10.77 -1.88 5.05
CA GLN A 197 -10.06 -2.03 6.30
C GLN A 197 -8.63 -1.50 6.23
N ILE A 198 -7.89 -1.81 5.17
CA ILE A 198 -6.54 -1.29 5.01
C ILE A 198 -6.57 0.24 4.95
N LYS A 199 -7.46 0.85 4.16
CA LYS A 199 -7.58 2.32 4.08
C LYS A 199 -7.88 2.92 5.44
N PHE A 200 -8.82 2.34 6.18
CA PHE A 200 -9.16 2.75 7.53
C PHE A 200 -7.91 2.71 8.42
N ARG A 201 -7.23 1.56 8.51
CA ARG A 201 -6.06 1.39 9.38
C ARG A 201 -4.91 2.32 9.01
N ILE A 202 -4.62 2.49 7.73
CA ILE A 202 -3.60 3.42 7.22
C ILE A 202 -3.89 4.87 7.62
N ARG A 203 -5.16 5.27 7.65
CA ARG A 203 -5.59 6.61 8.06
C ARG A 203 -5.44 6.82 9.56
N TYR A 204 -5.74 5.80 10.36
CA TYR A 204 -5.80 5.88 11.82
C TYR A 204 -4.56 5.39 12.56
N GLU A 205 -3.53 4.84 11.89
CA GLU A 205 -2.22 4.52 12.50
C GLU A 205 -1.57 5.72 13.24
N GLY A 206 -1.94 6.96 12.89
CA GLY A 206 -1.50 8.17 13.59
C GLY A 206 -2.23 8.45 14.93
N HIS A 207 -3.27 7.68 15.26
CA HIS A 207 -4.03 7.77 16.50
C HIS A 207 -3.74 6.50 17.29
N ARG A 208 -2.86 6.61 18.30
CA ARG A 208 -2.40 5.49 19.15
C ARG A 208 -3.53 5.01 20.09
N ASP A 209 -4.67 4.63 19.54
CA ASP A 209 -5.82 4.16 20.30
C ASP A 209 -6.02 2.67 20.06
N GLN A 210 -5.64 1.86 21.03
CA GLN A 210 -5.77 0.40 21.00
C GLN A 210 -7.24 -0.05 20.90
N GLY A 211 -8.21 0.82 21.22
CA GLY A 211 -9.64 0.55 21.06
C GLY A 211 -10.16 0.58 19.62
N ALA A 212 -9.40 1.13 18.66
CA ALA A 212 -9.78 1.13 17.24
C ALA A 212 -9.63 -0.25 16.56
N TYR A 213 -9.14 -1.25 17.29
CA TYR A 213 -8.92 -2.62 16.81
C TYR A 213 -10.03 -3.60 17.24
N ASP A 214 -10.99 -3.17 18.07
CA ASP A 214 -12.20 -3.94 18.41
C ASP A 214 -13.22 -3.87 17.26
N ILE A 215 -12.94 -4.61 16.18
CA ILE A 215 -13.81 -4.71 15.00
C ILE A 215 -14.75 -5.92 15.03
N LEU A 216 -14.69 -6.74 16.08
CA LEU A 216 -15.55 -7.90 16.26
C LEU A 216 -16.36 -7.72 17.55
N LYS A 217 -17.69 -7.67 17.42
CA LYS A 217 -18.64 -7.85 18.51
C LYS A 217 -19.57 -9.01 18.20
#